data_AF-A0A7X8XIN4-F1
#
_entry.id   AF-A0A7X8XIN4-F1
#
_cell.length_a   1.000
_cell.length_b   1.000
_cell.length_c   1.000
_cell.angle_alpha   90.00
_cell.angle_beta   90.00
_cell.angle_gamma   90.00
#
_symmetry.space_group_name_H-M   'P 1'
#
loop_
_entity.id
_entity.type
_entity.pdbx_description
1 polymer ?
#
loop_
_entity_poly.entity_id
_entity_poly.type
_entity_poly.pdbx_seq_one_letter_code
_entity_poly.pdbx_strand_id
1 'polypeptide(L)'
;MLALLTGCAGHDYTFTATVLDANETFLLVEPAEESSELRSADKFSVILNDAELLDADNNKTTVDKFAEGNKVEIVYNGIIAESYPAQIRAEKVKILE
;
A
#
# COMPACT_ATOMS: atom_id res chain seq x y z
N MET A 1 -21.93 29.03 5.38
CA MET A 1 -20.82 28.45 6.18
C MET A 1 -21.26 27.08 6.62
N LEU A 2 -21.00 26.05 5.81
CA LEU A 2 -21.37 24.67 6.13
C LEU A 2 -20.23 24.08 6.96
N ALA A 3 -20.46 23.92 8.26
CA ALA A 3 -19.53 23.21 9.13
C ALA A 3 -19.73 21.70 8.91
N LEU A 4 -18.75 21.05 8.28
CA LEU A 4 -18.69 19.59 8.22
C LEU A 4 -18.08 19.08 9.52
N LEU A 5 -18.90 18.42 10.32
CA LEU A 5 -18.50 17.62 11.46
C LEU A 5 -17.85 16.33 10.91
N THR A 6 -16.54 16.30 10.76
CA THR A 6 -15.82 15.04 10.50
C THR A 6 -15.68 14.30 11.82
N GLY A 7 -16.55 13.32 12.04
CA GLY A 7 -16.38 12.33 13.09
C GLY A 7 -15.09 11.53 12.85
N CYS A 8 -14.42 11.14 13.92
CA CYS A 8 -13.23 10.29 13.88
C CYS A 8 -13.59 8.91 13.32
N ALA A 9 -13.52 8.75 11.99
CA ALA A 9 -13.21 7.49 11.35
C ALA A 9 -11.68 7.31 11.38
N GLY A 10 -11.18 6.08 11.45
CA GLY A 10 -9.74 5.81 11.39
C GLY A 10 -9.11 6.54 10.19
N HIS A 11 -7.94 7.14 10.37
CA HIS A 11 -7.24 7.77 9.27
C HIS A 11 -6.53 6.66 8.49
N ASP A 12 -7.04 6.36 7.31
CA ASP A 12 -6.35 5.50 6.36
C ASP A 12 -5.28 6.35 5.66
N TYR A 13 -4.08 5.80 5.57
CA TYR A 13 -2.93 6.40 4.91
C TYR A 13 -2.75 5.72 3.55
N THR A 14 -2.38 6.51 2.55
CA THR A 14 -2.23 6.04 1.18
C THR A 14 -0.92 6.52 0.60
N PHE A 15 -0.19 5.61 -0.05
CA PHE A 15 0.98 5.97 -0.85
C PHE A 15 1.09 5.11 -2.10
N THR A 16 1.81 5.64 -3.08
CA THR A 16 2.15 4.93 -4.31
C THR A 16 3.54 4.32 -4.21
N ALA A 17 3.70 3.14 -4.81
CA ALA A 17 4.96 2.43 -4.80
C ALA A 17 5.13 1.59 -6.08
N THR A 18 6.37 1.24 -6.38
CA THR A 18 6.71 0.27 -7.42
C THR A 18 6.99 -1.08 -6.78
N VAL A 19 6.36 -2.13 -7.32
CA VAL A 19 6.60 -3.51 -6.88
C VAL A 19 8.01 -3.93 -7.31
N LEU A 20 8.81 -4.38 -6.35
CA LEU A 20 10.14 -4.95 -6.55
C LEU A 20 10.11 -6.49 -6.56
N ASP A 21 9.22 -7.08 -5.75
CA ASP A 21 9.00 -8.52 -5.69
C ASP A 21 7.60 -8.79 -5.14
N ALA A 22 7.02 -9.93 -5.51
CA ALA A 22 5.69 -10.35 -5.09
C ALA A 22 5.69 -11.83 -4.70
N ASN A 23 5.12 -12.12 -3.54
CA ASN A 23 4.84 -13.49 -3.10
C ASN A 23 3.41 -13.60 -2.58
N GLU A 24 3.02 -14.80 -2.14
CA GLU A 24 1.65 -15.10 -1.71
C GLU A 24 1.15 -14.27 -0.52
N THR A 25 2.05 -13.74 0.31
CA THR A 25 1.72 -13.12 1.60
C THR A 25 2.14 -11.66 1.73
N PHE A 26 3.11 -11.21 0.94
CA PHE A 26 3.56 -9.83 0.93
C PHE A 26 4.06 -9.36 -0.45
N LEU A 27 4.01 -8.04 -0.65
CA LEU A 27 4.74 -7.35 -1.72
C LEU A 27 5.97 -6.67 -1.14
N LEU A 28 7.11 -6.79 -1.82
CA LEU A 28 8.23 -5.89 -1.58
C LEU A 28 8.08 -4.70 -2.53
N VAL A 29 8.05 -3.49 -1.98
CA VAL A 29 7.82 -2.28 -2.77
C VAL A 29 8.80 -1.17 -2.41
N GLU A 30 9.03 -0.28 -3.36
CA GLU A 30 9.74 0.98 -3.20
C GLU A 30 8.74 2.14 -3.32
N PRO A 31 8.55 2.98 -2.28
CA PRO A 31 7.67 4.14 -2.37
C PRO A 31 8.11 5.11 -3.48
N ALA A 32 7.16 5.82 -4.09
CA ALA A 32 7.47 6.88 -5.04
C ALA A 32 8.34 7.98 -4.40
N GLU A 33 9.16 8.69 -5.20
CA GLU A 33 10.13 9.69 -4.71
C GLU A 33 9.49 10.84 -3.89
N GLU A 34 8.22 11.15 -4.15
CA GLU A 34 7.44 12.15 -3.41
C GLU A 34 6.69 11.61 -2.18
N SER A 35 6.78 10.30 -1.90
CA SER A 35 6.05 9.66 -0.81
C SER A 35 6.59 10.07 0.57
N SER A 36 5.67 10.32 1.50
CA SER A 36 6.01 10.66 2.88
C SER A 36 6.65 9.50 3.66
N GLU A 37 6.36 8.27 3.23
CA GLU A 37 6.81 7.01 3.78
C GLU A 37 8.32 6.81 3.60
N LEU A 38 8.95 7.52 2.67
CA LEU A 38 10.41 7.58 2.52
C LEU A 38 11.13 8.12 3.76
N ARG A 39 10.40 8.81 4.66
CA ARG A 39 10.94 9.20 5.98
C ARG A 39 11.17 8.00 6.91
N SER A 40 10.47 6.89 6.67
CA SER A 40 10.58 5.67 7.43
C SER A 40 11.53 4.67 6.75
N ALA A 41 11.33 4.37 5.46
CA ALA A 41 12.21 3.47 4.70
C ALA A 41 12.09 3.69 3.18
N ASP A 42 13.11 3.26 2.44
CA ASP A 42 13.09 3.17 0.98
C ASP A 42 12.45 1.86 0.48
N LYS A 43 12.30 0.86 1.36
CA LYS A 43 11.71 -0.44 1.04
C LYS A 43 10.71 -0.88 2.08
N PHE A 44 9.57 -1.36 1.60
CA PHE A 44 8.49 -1.87 2.44
C PHE A 44 8.09 -3.30 2.05
N SER A 45 7.96 -4.15 3.06
CA SER A 45 7.24 -5.41 2.97
C SER A 45 5.78 -5.18 3.37
N VAL A 46 4.89 -5.23 2.38
CA VAL A 46 3.46 -4.95 2.49
C VAL A 46 2.71 -6.26 2.69
N ILE A 47 2.24 -6.54 3.90
CA ILE A 47 1.50 -7.77 4.23
C ILE A 47 0.09 -7.71 3.64
N LEU A 48 -0.33 -8.78 2.96
CA LEU A 48 -1.56 -8.85 2.17
C LEU A 48 -2.71 -9.68 2.77
N ASN A 49 -2.48 -10.38 3.89
CA ASN A 49 -3.38 -11.44 4.39
C ASN A 49 -4.87 -11.06 4.48
N ASP A 50 -5.19 -9.80 4.77
CA ASP A 50 -6.56 -9.28 4.88
C ASP A 50 -6.83 -8.10 3.93
N ALA A 51 -5.93 -7.87 2.96
CA ALA A 51 -6.01 -6.73 2.05
C ALA A 51 -6.98 -7.00 0.89
N GLU A 52 -7.76 -5.99 0.52
CA GLU A 52 -8.49 -6.01 -0.75
C GLU A 52 -7.53 -5.75 -1.92
N LEU A 53 -7.40 -6.72 -2.83
CA LEU A 53 -6.54 -6.61 -4.00
C LEU A 53 -7.37 -6.24 -5.23
N LEU A 54 -6.99 -5.15 -5.90
CA LEU A 54 -7.69 -4.62 -7.07
C LEU A 54 -6.76 -4.47 -8.29
N ASP A 55 -7.29 -4.73 -9.49
CA ASP A 55 -6.62 -4.37 -10.73
C ASP A 55 -6.84 -2.88 -11.09
N ALA A 56 -6.27 -2.45 -12.22
CA ALA A 56 -6.38 -1.07 -12.71
C ALA A 56 -7.83 -0.62 -12.96
N ASP A 57 -8.71 -1.57 -13.31
CA ASP A 57 -10.13 -1.35 -13.58
C ASP A 57 -11.01 -1.39 -12.31
N ASN A 58 -10.40 -1.57 -11.12
CA ASN A 58 -11.05 -1.75 -9.82
C ASN A 58 -11.82 -3.07 -9.66
N ASN A 59 -11.50 -4.09 -10.45
CA ASN A 59 -12.01 -5.44 -10.21
C ASN A 59 -11.16 -6.14 -9.17
N LYS A 60 -11.80 -6.99 -8.36
CA LYS A 60 -11.08 -7.88 -7.43
C LYS A 60 -10.14 -8.78 -8.21
N THR A 61 -8.89 -8.82 -7.74
CA THR A 61 -7.82 -9.60 -8.36
C THR A 61 -7.07 -10.41 -7.32
N THR A 62 -6.02 -11.10 -7.75
CA THR A 62 -5.19 -11.97 -6.95
C THR A 62 -3.73 -11.54 -7.06
N VAL A 63 -2.91 -11.99 -6.10
CA VAL A 63 -1.51 -11.54 -5.96
C VAL A 63 -0.63 -11.86 -7.17
N ASP A 64 -0.98 -12.88 -7.97
CA ASP A 64 -0.30 -13.24 -9.22
C ASP A 64 -0.36 -12.14 -10.31
N LYS A 65 -1.25 -11.15 -10.16
CA LYS A 65 -1.29 -9.99 -11.04
C LYS A 65 -0.32 -8.88 -10.67
N PHE A 66 0.26 -8.93 -9.48
CA PHE A 66 1.25 -7.98 -9.01
C PHE A 66 2.63 -8.50 -9.40
N ALA A 67 3.24 -7.87 -10.39
CA ALA A 67 4.57 -8.23 -10.89
C ALA A 67 5.57 -7.10 -10.62
N GLU A 68 6.86 -7.45 -10.64
CA GLU A 68 7.94 -6.48 -10.58
C GLU A 68 7.75 -5.40 -11.66
N GLY A 69 7.88 -4.14 -11.25
CA GLY A 69 7.68 -2.96 -12.09
C GLY A 69 6.26 -2.40 -12.09
N ASN A 70 5.24 -3.14 -11.61
CA ASN A 70 3.90 -2.55 -11.48
C ASN A 70 3.91 -1.39 -10.49
N LYS A 71 3.17 -0.33 -10.83
CA LYS A 71 2.86 0.70 -9.83
C LYS A 71 1.60 0.34 -9.10
N VAL A 72 1.63 0.51 -7.79
CA VAL A 72 0.51 0.21 -6.91
C VAL A 72 0.18 1.39 -6.02
N GLU A 73 -1.10 1.52 -5.69
CA GLU A 73 -1.58 2.34 -4.58
C GLU A 73 -1.84 1.42 -3.39
N ILE A 74 -1.25 1.75 -2.23
CA ILE A 74 -1.36 0.97 -1.00
C ILE A 74 -2.08 1.80 0.05
N VAL A 75 -3.13 1.24 0.65
CA VAL A 75 -3.86 1.81 1.77
C VAL A 75 -3.57 1.01 3.04
N TYR A 76 -3.26 1.69 4.14
CA TYR A 76 -2.92 1.09 5.43
C TYR A 76 -3.31 2.01 6.60
N ASN A 77 -3.27 1.50 7.82
CA ASN A 77 -3.74 2.20 9.03
C ASN A 77 -2.71 3.16 9.66
N GLY A 78 -1.61 3.50 8.97
CA GLY A 78 -0.54 4.36 9.49
C GLY A 78 0.47 3.67 10.41
N ILE A 79 0.29 2.38 10.75
CA ILE A 79 1.23 1.64 11.58
C ILE A 79 2.36 1.09 10.69
N ILE A 80 3.57 1.59 10.95
CA ILE A 80 4.81 1.12 10.32
C ILE A 80 5.67 0.43 11.38
N ALA A 81 6.08 -0.81 11.13
CA ALA A 81 7.12 -1.44 11.92
C ALA A 81 8.49 -1.08 11.32
N GLU A 82 9.30 -0.34 12.08
CA GLU A 82 10.62 0.19 11.68
C GLU A 82 11.73 -0.91 11.65
N SER A 83 11.48 -1.99 10.91
CA SER A 83 12.49 -2.98 10.51
C SER A 83 13.12 -2.62 9.15
N TYR A 84 14.04 -3.43 8.64
CA TYR A 84 14.54 -3.30 7.26
C TYR A 84 14.41 -4.60 6.46
N PRO A 85 13.58 -4.67 5.40
CA PRO A 85 12.61 -3.64 4.98
C PRO A 85 11.62 -3.26 6.08
N ALA A 86 11.05 -2.05 6.01
CA ALA A 86 9.97 -1.65 6.91
C ALA A 86 8.73 -2.49 6.62
N GLN A 87 7.89 -2.75 7.61
CA GLN A 87 6.71 -3.59 7.43
C GLN A 87 5.43 -2.80 7.68
N ILE A 88 4.44 -3.01 6.81
CA ILE A 88 3.08 -2.48 6.96
C ILE A 88 2.06 -3.60 6.69
N ARG A 89 0.84 -3.41 7.18
CA ARG A 89 -0.31 -4.24 6.85
C ARG A 89 -1.23 -3.45 5.94
N ALA A 90 -1.40 -3.91 4.71
CA ALA A 90 -2.32 -3.27 3.79
C ALA A 90 -3.76 -3.62 4.14
N GLU A 91 -4.63 -2.64 3.99
CA GLU A 91 -6.08 -2.81 3.97
C GLU A 91 -6.58 -2.96 2.53
N LYS A 92 -5.89 -2.31 1.58
CA LYS A 92 -6.16 -2.40 0.15
C LYS A 92 -4.88 -2.17 -0.64
N VAL A 93 -4.70 -2.92 -1.73
CA VAL A 93 -3.65 -2.67 -2.72
C VAL A 93 -4.27 -2.68 -4.11
N LYS A 94 -4.02 -1.63 -4.89
CA LYS A 94 -4.56 -1.46 -6.25
C LYS A 94 -3.42 -1.30 -7.26
N ILE A 95 -3.47 -2.04 -8.36
CA ILE A 95 -2.59 -1.83 -9.52
C ILE A 95 -3.00 -0.54 -10.24
N LEU A 96 -2.01 0.29 -10.59
CA LEU A 96 -2.19 1.53 -11.35
C LEU A 96 -1.77 1.36 -12.82
N GLU A 97 -0.69 0.61 -13.07
CA GLU A 97 -0.13 0.31 -14.40
C GLU A 97 0.72 -0.98 -14.40
#